data_AF-A0A8S9RMP0-F1
#
_entry.id   AF-A0A8S9RMP0-F1
#
_cell.length_a   1.000
_cell.length_b   1.000
_cell.length_c   1.000
_cell.angle_alpha   90.00
_cell.angle_beta   90.00
_cell.angle_gamma   90.00
#
_symmetry.space_group_name_H-M   'P 1'
#
loop_
_entity.id
_entity.type
_entity.pdbx_description
1 polymer ?
#
loop_
_entity_poly.entity_id
_entity_poly.type
_entity_poly.pdbx_seq_one_letter_code
_entity_poly.pdbx_strand_id
1 'polypeptide(L)'
;MPALVLVAMFDMAHETSLKTLKLLDCYKVGDESVSSMAQFCKNLETLIIGGCRDISDESIILLADSCRDGLKNLRMDWCLNVTDSSLTCVQASWKEMGFGAC
;
A
#
# COMPACT_ATOMS: atom_id res chain seq x y z
N MET A 1 25.82 -10.54 16.17
CA MET A 1 24.52 -10.61 15.49
C MET A 1 23.59 -9.59 16.12
N PRO A 2 23.04 -8.64 15.35
CA PRO A 2 23.75 -7.81 14.38
C PRO A 2 23.39 -6.33 14.51
N ALA A 3 24.28 -5.49 14.00
CA ALA A 3 24.12 -4.06 13.77
C ALA A 3 23.10 -3.72 12.64
N LEU A 4 22.08 -4.56 12.43
CA LEU A 4 21.06 -4.43 11.38
C LEU A 4 19.99 -3.38 11.73
N VAL A 5 19.83 -3.05 13.02
CA VAL A 5 18.85 -2.07 13.49
C VAL A 5 19.32 -0.62 13.22
N LEU A 6 20.63 -0.39 13.04
CA LEU A 6 21.17 0.97 12.91
C LEU A 6 21.05 1.57 11.49
N VAL A 7 20.90 0.74 10.46
CA VAL A 7 20.87 1.22 9.05
C VAL A 7 19.49 1.78 8.66
N ALA A 8 18.42 1.48 9.40
CA ALA A 8 17.08 1.98 9.08
C ALA A 8 16.78 3.39 9.65
N MET A 9 17.64 3.95 10.51
CA MET A 9 17.33 5.15 11.28
C MET A 9 18.13 6.41 10.92
N PHE A 10 19.03 6.35 9.92
CA PHE A 10 19.80 7.52 9.48
C PHE A 10 19.82 7.58 7.95
N ASP A 11 19.02 8.49 7.40
CA ASP A 11 19.02 8.98 6.01
C ASP A 11 19.09 7.92 4.91
N MET A 12 17.94 7.66 4.29
CA MET A 12 17.71 7.98 2.87
C MET A 12 16.22 7.82 2.61
N ALA A 13 15.48 8.93 2.61
CA ALA A 13 14.26 9.04 1.83
C ALA A 13 14.63 8.92 0.34
N HIS A 14 15.02 7.73 -0.09
CA HIS A 14 14.98 7.37 -1.49
C HIS A 14 13.56 6.91 -1.71
N GLU A 15 12.70 7.83 -2.15
CA GLU A 15 11.43 7.44 -2.75
C GLU A 15 11.75 6.40 -3.81
N THR A 16 11.36 5.16 -3.53
CA THR A 16 11.59 4.09 -4.47
C THR A 16 10.84 4.43 -5.75
N SER A 17 11.49 4.26 -6.90
CA SER A 17 10.86 4.42 -8.22
C SER A 17 9.88 3.28 -8.53
N LEU A 18 9.39 2.61 -7.50
CA LEU A 18 8.53 1.45 -7.58
C LEU A 18 7.15 1.90 -8.03
N LYS A 19 6.81 1.57 -9.27
CA LYS A 19 5.51 1.88 -9.87
C LYS A 19 4.49 0.77 -9.70
N THR A 20 4.93 -0.46 -9.46
CA THR A 20 4.02 -1.61 -9.37
C THR A 20 4.44 -2.53 -8.23
N LEU A 21 3.49 -2.80 -7.34
CA LEU A 21 3.64 -3.71 -6.21
C LEU A 21 2.58 -4.81 -6.32
N LYS A 22 3.02 -6.07 -6.36
CA LYS A 22 2.14 -7.24 -6.38
C LYS A 22 2.52 -8.16 -5.24
N LEU A 23 1.58 -8.39 -4.33
CA LEU A 23 1.71 -9.29 -3.19
C LEU A 23 0.69 -10.41 -3.37
N LEU A 24 1.12 -11.57 -3.84
CA LEU A 24 0.25 -12.71 -4.12
C LEU A 24 0.67 -13.88 -3.22
N ASP A 25 -0.28 -14.44 -2.46
CA ASP A 25 -0.10 -15.54 -1.50
C ASP A 25 1.05 -15.29 -0.50
N CYS A 26 1.27 -14.02 -0.15
CA CYS A 26 2.35 -13.59 0.72
C CYS A 26 1.92 -13.66 2.19
N TYR A 27 1.90 -14.87 2.76
CA TYR A 27 1.40 -15.12 4.13
C TYR A 27 2.26 -14.55 5.27
N LYS A 28 3.45 -14.03 4.97
CA LYS A 28 4.32 -13.38 5.97
C LYS A 28 4.30 -11.86 5.87
N VAL A 29 3.56 -11.32 4.89
CA VAL A 29 3.41 -9.88 4.71
C VAL A 29 2.15 -9.47 5.46
N GLY A 30 2.32 -8.53 6.39
CA GLY A 30 1.23 -7.95 7.15
C GLY A 30 1.33 -6.44 7.27
N ASP A 31 0.48 -5.87 8.12
CA ASP A 31 0.29 -4.41 8.22
C ASP A 31 1.57 -3.60 8.46
N GLU A 32 2.52 -4.12 9.25
CA GLU A 32 3.81 -3.44 9.48
C GLU A 32 4.63 -3.31 8.19
N SER A 33 4.59 -4.35 7.34
CA SER A 33 5.26 -4.35 6.05
C SER A 33 4.61 -3.36 5.10
N VAL A 34 3.27 -3.33 5.05
CA VAL A 34 2.48 -2.40 4.24
C VAL A 34 2.72 -0.95 4.69
N SER A 35 2.80 -0.71 6.00
CA SER A 35 3.10 0.61 6.58
C SER A 35 4.50 1.08 6.21
N SER A 36 5.48 0.18 6.22
CA SER A 36 6.83 0.49 5.74
C SER A 36 6.82 0.83 4.26
N MET A 37 6.12 0.06 3.43
CA MET A 37 5.97 0.35 2.00
C MET A 37 5.32 1.72 1.76
N ALA A 38 4.29 2.07 2.52
CA ALA A 38 3.63 3.38 2.45
C ALA A 38 4.60 4.54 2.73
N GLN A 39 5.62 4.34 3.54
CA GLN A 39 6.65 5.36 3.82
C GLN A 39 7.61 5.56 2.64
N PHE A 40 7.99 4.49 1.94
CA PHE A 40 9.06 4.53 0.93
C PHE A 40 8.59 4.50 -0.53
N CYS A 41 7.35 4.10 -0.81
CA CYS A 41 6.84 3.83 -2.17
C CYS A 41 5.86 4.91 -2.65
N LYS A 42 6.21 6.19 -2.57
CA LYS A 42 5.28 7.29 -2.91
C LYS A 42 4.89 7.37 -4.39
N ASN A 43 5.70 6.79 -5.28
CA ASN A 43 5.50 6.81 -6.73
C ASN A 43 4.74 5.58 -7.26
N LEU A 44 4.01 4.87 -6.40
CA LEU A 44 3.30 3.66 -6.76
C LEU A 44 2.11 3.97 -7.66
N GLU A 45 2.06 3.34 -8.83
CA GLU A 45 0.97 3.48 -9.81
C GLU A 45 -0.01 2.30 -9.77
N THR A 46 0.45 1.12 -9.34
CA THR A 46 -0.34 -0.11 -9.30
C THR A 46 -0.07 -0.91 -8.04
N LEU A 47 -1.12 -1.17 -7.26
CA LEU A 47 -1.11 -2.07 -6.12
C LEU A 47 -2.04 -3.27 -6.37
N ILE A 48 -1.49 -4.46 -6.25
CA ILE A 48 -2.22 -5.71 -6.35
C ILE A 48 -1.93 -6.55 -5.12
N ILE A 49 -2.97 -6.93 -4.38
CA ILE A 49 -2.83 -7.80 -3.21
C ILE A 49 -3.79 -8.98 -3.36
N GLY A 50 -3.26 -10.19 -3.23
CA GLY A 50 -3.95 -11.44 -3.50
C GLY A 50 -3.62 -12.47 -2.44
N GLY A 51 -4.59 -13.08 -1.75
CA GLY A 51 -4.31 -14.20 -0.84
C GLY A 51 -3.47 -13.85 0.41
N CYS A 52 -3.23 -12.56 0.68
CA CYS A 52 -2.54 -12.10 1.88
C CYS A 52 -3.51 -12.07 3.06
N ARG A 53 -3.17 -12.77 4.15
CA ARG A 53 -4.09 -12.97 5.28
C ARG A 53 -3.88 -12.01 6.44
N ASP A 54 -2.68 -11.45 6.58
CA ASP A 54 -2.31 -10.60 7.71
C ASP A 54 -2.32 -9.10 7.35
N ILE A 55 -3.03 -8.74 6.28
CA ILE A 55 -3.21 -7.36 5.81
C ILE A 55 -4.66 -6.93 6.11
N SER A 56 -4.82 -5.77 6.74
CA SER A 56 -6.09 -5.15 7.11
C SER A 56 -6.51 -4.02 6.17
N ASP A 57 -7.78 -3.64 6.24
CA ASP A 57 -8.30 -2.46 5.53
C ASP A 57 -7.53 -1.18 5.89
N GLU A 58 -7.16 -1.00 7.17
CA GLU A 58 -6.45 0.19 7.64
C GLU A 58 -5.09 0.36 6.97
N SER A 59 -4.33 -0.72 6.82
CA SER A 59 -3.00 -0.63 6.20
C SER A 59 -3.07 -0.37 4.70
N ILE A 60 -4.10 -0.90 4.02
CA ILE A 60 -4.38 -0.56 2.61
C ILE A 60 -4.72 0.91 2.45
N ILE A 61 -5.61 1.44 3.29
CA ILE A 61 -6.00 2.85 3.25
C ILE A 61 -4.77 3.74 3.46
N LEU A 62 -3.91 3.41 4.43
CA LEU A 62 -2.67 4.13 4.69
C LEU A 62 -1.73 4.14 3.48
N LEU A 63 -1.54 3.00 2.83
CA LEU A 63 -0.68 2.90 1.64
C LEU A 63 -1.29 3.68 0.47
N ALA A 64 -2.58 3.52 0.22
CA ALA A 64 -3.27 4.20 -0.87
C ALA A 64 -3.26 5.73 -0.69
N ASP A 65 -3.45 6.25 0.53
CA ASP A 65 -3.35 7.68 0.82
C ASP A 65 -1.90 8.18 0.68
N SER A 66 -0.93 7.37 1.12
CA SER A 66 0.49 7.69 0.96
C SER A 66 0.94 7.77 -0.51
N CYS A 67 0.27 7.06 -1.41
CA CYS A 67 0.59 7.01 -2.85
C CYS A 67 -0.45 7.73 -3.71
N ARG A 68 -1.31 8.56 -3.10
CA ARG A 68 -2.51 9.13 -3.75
C ARG A 68 -2.25 9.92 -5.03
N ASP A 69 -1.07 10.52 -5.17
CA ASP A 69 -0.72 11.35 -6.33
C ASP A 69 -0.39 10.52 -7.57
N GLY A 70 -0.04 9.23 -7.40
CA GLY A 70 0.41 8.35 -8.48
C GLY A 70 -0.45 7.09 -8.68
N LEU A 71 -1.20 6.65 -7.68
CA LEU A 71 -1.88 5.36 -7.67
C LEU A 71 -3.10 5.35 -8.61
N LYS A 72 -3.05 4.50 -9.65
CA LYS A 72 -4.06 4.40 -10.72
C LYS A 72 -4.84 3.10 -10.67
N ASN A 73 -4.21 2.04 -10.17
CA ASN A 73 -4.77 0.70 -10.18
C ASN A 73 -4.64 0.08 -8.80
N LEU A 74 -5.78 -0.22 -8.17
CA LEU A 74 -5.85 -0.96 -6.92
C LEU A 74 -6.70 -2.22 -7.16
N ARG A 75 -6.13 -3.39 -6.86
CA ARG A 75 -6.83 -4.68 -6.96
C ARG A 75 -6.56 -5.50 -5.72
N MET A 76 -7.62 -6.08 -5.16
CA MET A 76 -7.56 -6.89 -3.97
C MET A 76 -8.39 -8.16 -4.20
N ASP A 77 -7.75 -9.33 -4.09
CA ASP A 77 -8.40 -10.62 -4.29
C ASP A 77 -8.08 -11.55 -3.12
N TRP A 78 -9.04 -12.37 -2.68
CA TRP A 78 -8.78 -13.45 -1.71
C TRP A 78 -8.07 -13.04 -0.40
N CYS A 79 -8.14 -11.76 -0.02
CA CYS A 79 -7.60 -11.24 1.24
C CYS A 79 -8.71 -11.30 2.28
N LEU A 80 -8.55 -12.14 3.31
CA LEU A 80 -9.65 -12.45 4.25
C LEU A 80 -10.00 -11.29 5.18
N ASN A 81 -9.03 -10.42 5.46
CA ASN A 81 -9.16 -9.30 6.39
C ASN A 81 -9.29 -7.93 5.68
N VAL A 82 -9.48 -7.96 4.36
CA VAL A 82 -9.69 -6.76 3.54
C VAL A 82 -11.11 -6.82 3.00
N THR A 83 -11.87 -5.75 3.21
CA THR A 83 -13.27 -5.62 2.81
C THR A 83 -13.46 -4.49 1.82
N ASP A 84 -14.66 -4.39 1.23
CA ASP A 84 -15.02 -3.27 0.35
C ASP A 84 -14.98 -1.89 1.06
N SER A 85 -14.83 -1.87 2.40
CA SER A 85 -14.64 -0.65 3.18
C SER A 85 -13.36 0.08 2.79
N SER A 86 -12.24 -0.64 2.57
CA SER A 86 -11.00 -0.02 2.09
C SER A 86 -11.16 0.60 0.72
N LEU A 87 -11.82 -0.10 -0.22
CA LEU A 87 -12.13 0.45 -1.54
C LEU A 87 -12.99 1.71 -1.46
N THR A 88 -14.02 1.70 -0.62
CA THR A 88 -14.93 2.85 -0.46
C THR A 88 -14.20 4.06 0.11
N CYS A 89 -13.34 3.85 1.11
CA CYS A 89 -12.54 4.91 1.73
C CYS A 89 -11.52 5.49 0.74
N VAL A 90 -10.78 4.61 0.05
CA VAL A 90 -9.81 5.02 -0.98
C VAL A 90 -10.50 5.77 -2.13
N GLN A 91 -11.65 5.29 -2.61
CA GLN A 91 -12.42 5.96 -3.64
C GLN A 91 -12.97 7.32 -3.19
N ALA A 92 -13.40 7.45 -1.94
CA ALA A 92 -13.84 8.74 -1.41
C ALA A 92 -12.68 9.75 -1.43
N SER A 93 -11.51 9.35 -0.96
CA SER A 93 -10.29 10.17 -1.00
C SER A 93 -9.88 10.54 -2.43
N TRP A 94 -10.03 9.64 -3.40
CA TRP A 94 -9.67 9.90 -4.80
C TRP A 94 -10.71 10.74 -5.55
N LYS A 95 -12.01 10.62 -5.21
CA LYS A 95 -13.09 11.40 -5.83
C LYS A 95 -13.00 12.89 -5.49
N GLU A 96 -12.52 13.25 -4.30
CA GLU A 96 -12.31 14.65 -3.92
C GLU A 96 -11.27 15.37 -4.79
N MET A 97 -10.45 14.63 -5.54
CA MET A 97 -9.35 15.15 -6.36
C MET A 97 -9.64 15.24 -7.87
N GLY A 98 -10.88 15.02 -8.31
CA GLY A 98 -11.32 15.45 -9.65
C GLY A 98 -11.14 14.46 -10.79
N PHE A 99 -11.43 13.17 -10.58
CA PHE A 99 -11.92 12.32 -11.66
C PHE A 99 -13.38 11.98 -11.40
N GLY A 100 -14.24 12.80 -12.02
CA GLY A 100 -15.65 12.49 -12.15
C GLY A 100 -15.82 11.06 -12.66
N ALA A 101 -16.73 10.36 -12.03
CA ALA A 101 -17.41 9.23 -12.65
C ALA A 101 -17.72 9.60 -14.12
N CYS A 102 -17.43 8.70 -15.05
CA CYS A 102 -18.09 8.73 -16.34
C CYS A 102 -19.61 8.83 -16.16
#